data_AF-A0A933R1Z0-F1
#
_entry.id   AF-A0A933R1Z0-F1
#
_cell.length_a   1.000
_cell.length_b   1.000
_cell.length_c   1.000
_cell.angle_alpha   90.00
_cell.angle_beta   90.00
_cell.angle_gamma   90.00
#
_symmetry.space_group_name_H-M   'P 1'
#
loop_
_entity.id
_entity.type
_entity.pdbx_description
1 polymer ?
#
loop_
_entity_poly.entity_id
_entity_poly.type
_entity_poly.pdbx_seq_one_letter_code
_entity_poly.pdbx_strand_id
1 'polypeptide(L)'
;MSHLNLFGLQIEITCTDEEACKLIIANYSAFVISSSISAAPDMAYQISRDAAGYCLQRIEAKSTHQWKDLDAAELIFMLEKDLTIEAQKRRPHLYFMHAAALMYQDSAFLLIGRSGNGKSTTCWGLLHHGCGYLSDELAPIDLQQYRVQPYPHALCLKSEPLPPYALPRDVLRTHPTLHVPVEQLPGSVVHTPTPIRAIFHVQHLGVDHAPTLTAISAAEAGMLIYANALNPLSHAQDGLDAALDIARHCQSYRITTGTLDASVAAILGVLNH
;
A
#
# COMPACT_ATOMS: atom_id res chain seq x y z
N MET A 1 -19.79 10.73 -8.69
CA MET A 1 -18.70 10.54 -9.66
C MET A 1 -17.46 11.18 -9.07
N SER A 2 -16.37 10.43 -9.03
CA SER A 2 -15.09 10.85 -8.44
C SER A 2 -13.97 10.54 -9.44
N HIS A 3 -12.97 11.41 -9.52
CA HIS A 3 -11.79 11.22 -10.33
C HIS A 3 -10.58 11.03 -9.42
N LEU A 4 -9.81 9.98 -9.65
CA LEU A 4 -8.62 9.65 -8.89
C LEU A 4 -7.37 9.74 -9.77
N ASN A 5 -6.25 10.16 -9.22
CA ASN A 5 -4.95 10.10 -9.87
C ASN A 5 -4.01 9.15 -9.12
N LEU A 6 -3.77 7.97 -9.68
CA LEU A 6 -2.85 6.96 -9.15
C LEU A 6 -1.53 7.06 -9.93
N PHE A 7 -0.54 7.79 -9.38
CA PHE A 7 0.81 7.94 -9.94
C PHE A 7 0.85 8.22 -11.47
N GLY A 8 -0.08 9.07 -11.92
CA GLY A 8 -0.24 9.49 -13.32
C GLY A 8 -1.38 8.80 -14.07
N LEU A 9 -2.01 7.76 -13.51
CA LEU A 9 -3.20 7.10 -14.07
C LEU A 9 -4.46 7.80 -13.63
N GLN A 10 -5.27 8.23 -14.60
CA GLN A 10 -6.57 8.86 -14.40
C GLN A 10 -7.66 7.80 -14.29
N ILE A 11 -8.27 7.69 -13.12
CA ILE A 11 -9.33 6.71 -12.86
C ILE A 11 -10.63 7.45 -12.59
N GLU A 12 -11.68 6.98 -13.25
CA GLU A 12 -13.04 7.43 -12.99
C GLU A 12 -13.79 6.39 -12.17
N ILE A 13 -14.40 6.80 -11.06
CA ILE A 13 -15.30 5.95 -10.28
C ILE A 13 -16.67 6.62 -10.17
N THR A 14 -17.67 5.94 -10.72
CA THR A 14 -19.07 6.37 -10.66
C THR A 14 -19.84 5.46 -9.71
N CYS A 15 -20.16 5.99 -8.53
CA CYS A 15 -21.05 5.34 -7.58
C CYS A 15 -22.49 5.87 -7.77
N THR A 16 -23.46 4.96 -7.76
CA THR A 16 -24.91 5.27 -7.86
C THR A 16 -25.62 5.23 -6.51
N ASP A 17 -24.92 4.81 -5.46
CA ASP A 17 -25.38 4.70 -4.08
C ASP A 17 -24.49 5.55 -3.15
N GLU A 18 -25.08 6.19 -2.14
CA GLU A 18 -24.38 7.10 -1.23
C GLU A 18 -23.42 6.36 -0.29
N GLU A 19 -23.80 5.18 0.17
CA GLU A 19 -22.95 4.36 1.05
C GLU A 19 -21.74 3.81 0.29
N ALA A 20 -21.94 3.37 -0.97
CA ALA A 20 -20.84 3.04 -1.86
C ALA A 20 -19.88 4.23 -2.06
N CYS A 21 -20.39 5.45 -2.31
CA CYS A 21 -19.58 6.67 -2.40
C CYS A 21 -18.70 6.86 -1.16
N LYS A 22 -19.31 6.80 0.04
CA LYS A 22 -18.58 6.98 1.32
C LYS A 22 -17.50 5.93 1.49
N LEU A 23 -17.79 4.67 1.16
CA LEU A 23 -16.85 3.56 1.26
C LEU A 23 -15.60 3.77 0.40
N ILE A 24 -15.81 4.20 -0.85
CA ILE A 24 -14.69 4.45 -1.78
C ILE A 24 -13.90 5.69 -1.35
N ILE A 25 -14.56 6.78 -0.99
CA ILE A 25 -13.86 7.99 -0.54
C ILE A 25 -13.04 7.70 0.72
N ALA A 26 -13.57 6.95 1.69
CA ALA A 26 -12.84 6.59 2.89
C ALA A 26 -11.53 5.83 2.60
N ASN A 27 -11.43 5.11 1.48
CA ASN A 27 -10.24 4.35 1.09
C ASN A 27 -9.31 5.10 0.13
N TYR A 28 -9.83 6.04 -0.66
CA TYR A 28 -9.11 6.61 -1.81
C TYR A 28 -9.13 8.15 -1.85
N SER A 29 -9.54 8.83 -0.77
CA SER A 29 -9.65 10.29 -0.69
C SER A 29 -8.38 11.05 -1.08
N ALA A 30 -7.19 10.56 -0.68
CA ALA A 30 -5.91 11.20 -1.04
C ALA A 30 -5.58 11.16 -2.54
N PHE A 31 -6.31 10.37 -3.34
CA PHE A 31 -6.15 10.35 -4.79
C PHE A 31 -7.12 11.28 -5.51
N VAL A 32 -8.13 11.83 -4.83
CA VAL A 32 -9.20 12.61 -5.46
C VAL A 32 -8.65 13.90 -6.05
N ILE A 33 -8.92 14.14 -7.33
CA ILE A 33 -8.56 15.37 -8.04
C ILE A 33 -9.79 16.22 -8.33
N SER A 34 -9.67 17.54 -8.18
CA SER A 34 -10.78 18.50 -8.36
C SER A 34 -11.08 18.83 -9.82
N SER A 35 -10.18 18.51 -10.75
CA SER A 35 -10.34 18.82 -12.17
C SER A 35 -11.04 17.68 -12.92
N SER A 36 -12.02 18.03 -13.75
CA SER A 36 -12.59 17.11 -14.75
C SER A 36 -11.49 16.61 -15.68
N ILE A 37 -11.45 15.29 -15.94
CA ILE A 37 -10.48 14.70 -16.86
C ILE A 37 -10.77 15.26 -18.27
N SER A 38 -9.80 15.94 -18.88
CA SER A 38 -9.94 16.52 -20.23
C SER A 38 -9.84 15.46 -21.35
N ALA A 39 -9.45 14.24 -21.01
CA ALA A 39 -9.28 13.09 -21.89
C ALA A 39 -10.09 11.90 -21.36
N ALA A 40 -10.19 10.81 -22.14
CA ALA A 40 -10.79 9.57 -21.64
C ALA A 40 -9.96 9.02 -20.46
N PRO A 41 -10.59 8.49 -19.40
CA PRO A 41 -9.87 7.93 -18.26
C PRO A 41 -9.09 6.67 -18.65
N ASP A 42 -7.97 6.41 -17.99
CA ASP A 42 -7.18 5.19 -18.17
C ASP A 42 -7.95 3.93 -17.71
N MET A 43 -8.80 4.12 -16.70
CA MET A 43 -9.71 3.11 -16.14
C MET A 43 -11.00 3.76 -15.68
N ALA A 44 -12.13 3.10 -15.90
CA ALA A 44 -13.43 3.55 -15.42
C ALA A 44 -14.15 2.42 -14.68
N TYR A 45 -14.73 2.75 -13.54
CA TYR A 45 -15.48 1.82 -12.70
C TYR A 45 -16.87 2.38 -12.40
N GLN A 46 -17.86 1.50 -12.42
CA GLN A 46 -19.21 1.78 -11.95
C GLN A 46 -19.51 0.91 -10.74
N ILE A 47 -20.02 1.54 -9.69
CA ILE A 47 -20.43 0.87 -8.46
C ILE A 47 -21.90 1.17 -8.22
N SER A 48 -22.68 0.12 -8.04
CA SER A 48 -24.09 0.19 -7.67
C SER A 48 -24.38 -0.71 -6.49
N ARG A 49 -25.55 -0.51 -5.90
CA ARG A 49 -26.05 -1.33 -4.81
C ARG A 49 -27.50 -1.67 -5.07
N ASP A 50 -27.85 -2.94 -4.88
CA ASP A 50 -29.23 -3.42 -4.93
C ASP A 50 -29.56 -4.22 -3.65
N ALA A 51 -30.66 -4.97 -3.67
CA ALA A 51 -31.11 -5.76 -2.52
C ALA A 51 -30.18 -6.94 -2.18
N ALA A 52 -29.39 -7.43 -3.15
CA ALA A 52 -28.48 -8.56 -2.97
C ALA A 52 -27.09 -8.12 -2.48
N GLY A 53 -26.66 -6.89 -2.80
CA GLY A 53 -25.41 -6.34 -2.31
C GLY A 53 -24.86 -5.22 -3.19
N TYR A 54 -23.55 -5.02 -3.14
CA TYR A 54 -22.84 -4.15 -4.06
C TYR A 54 -22.52 -4.87 -5.37
N CYS A 55 -22.50 -4.11 -6.45
CA CYS A 55 -22.03 -4.53 -7.76
C CYS A 55 -20.91 -3.61 -8.21
N LEU A 56 -19.77 -4.19 -8.55
CA LEU A 56 -18.61 -3.51 -9.15
C LEU A 56 -18.51 -3.89 -10.62
N GLN A 57 -18.36 -2.90 -11.49
CA GLN A 57 -18.16 -3.10 -12.92
C GLN A 57 -17.00 -2.25 -13.42
N ARG A 58 -16.01 -2.88 -14.07
CA ARG A 58 -14.99 -2.15 -14.85
C ARG A 58 -15.50 -1.94 -16.27
N ILE A 59 -15.51 -0.69 -16.70
CA ILE A 59 -15.98 -0.27 -18.03
C ILE A 59 -14.81 -0.32 -19.01
N GLU A 60 -14.91 -1.19 -20.02
CA GLU A 60 -13.96 -1.27 -21.12
C GLU A 60 -14.71 -1.34 -22.46
N ALA A 61 -14.08 -0.84 -23.52
CA ALA A 61 -14.70 -0.78 -24.85
C ALA A 61 -15.04 -2.15 -25.46
N LYS A 62 -14.40 -3.23 -24.99
CA LYS A 62 -14.49 -4.58 -25.60
C LYS A 62 -14.81 -5.70 -24.62
N SER A 63 -14.92 -5.41 -23.32
CA SER A 63 -15.17 -6.42 -22.30
C SER A 63 -15.93 -5.82 -21.13
N THR A 64 -16.62 -6.66 -20.37
CA THR A 64 -17.26 -6.24 -19.11
C THR A 64 -16.79 -7.18 -18.03
N HIS A 65 -16.01 -6.64 -17.10
CA HIS A 65 -15.65 -7.35 -15.87
C HIS A 65 -16.63 -6.86 -14.80
N GLN A 66 -17.43 -7.78 -14.28
CA GLN A 66 -18.48 -7.48 -13.31
C GLN A 66 -18.44 -8.46 -12.15
N TRP A 67 -18.58 -7.92 -10.95
CA TRP A 67 -18.67 -8.66 -9.70
C TRP A 67 -19.95 -8.21 -8.99
N LYS A 68 -20.76 -9.15 -8.52
CA LYS A 68 -22.10 -8.91 -7.95
C LYS A 68 -22.20 -9.53 -6.57
N ASP A 69 -23.27 -9.18 -5.87
CA ASP A 69 -23.65 -9.74 -4.56
C ASP A 69 -22.54 -9.56 -3.52
N LEU A 70 -21.76 -8.49 -3.64
CA LEU A 70 -20.62 -8.21 -2.79
C LEU A 70 -21.08 -7.56 -1.48
N ASP A 71 -20.48 -7.94 -0.36
CA ASP A 71 -20.52 -7.11 0.83
C ASP A 71 -19.53 -5.92 0.73
N ALA A 72 -19.46 -5.08 1.77
CA ALA A 72 -18.57 -3.91 1.77
C ALA A 72 -17.08 -4.29 1.76
N ALA A 73 -16.70 -5.39 2.43
CA ALA A 73 -15.32 -5.88 2.47
C ALA A 73 -14.90 -6.40 1.10
N GLU A 74 -15.77 -7.20 0.48
CA GLU A 74 -15.57 -7.77 -0.85
C GLU A 74 -15.53 -6.68 -1.92
N LEU A 75 -16.37 -5.65 -1.84
CA LEU A 75 -16.32 -4.50 -2.75
C LEU A 75 -14.95 -3.81 -2.70
N ILE A 76 -14.44 -3.48 -1.51
CA ILE A 76 -13.12 -2.84 -1.36
C ILE A 76 -12.03 -3.75 -1.91
N PHE A 77 -12.03 -5.02 -1.48
CA PHE A 77 -11.02 -5.99 -1.88
C PHE A 77 -10.98 -6.18 -3.40
N MET A 78 -12.15 -6.34 -4.04
CA MET A 78 -12.23 -6.55 -5.48
C MET A 78 -11.82 -5.31 -6.25
N LEU A 79 -12.23 -4.11 -5.81
CA LEU A 79 -11.78 -2.87 -6.44
C LEU A 79 -10.27 -2.67 -6.30
N GLU A 80 -9.71 -2.85 -5.11
CA GLU A 80 -8.28 -2.68 -4.85
C GLU A 80 -7.43 -3.67 -5.67
N LYS A 81 -7.83 -4.94 -5.67
CA LYS A 81 -7.17 -5.99 -6.44
C LYS A 81 -7.18 -5.68 -7.93
N ASP A 82 -8.33 -5.27 -8.45
CA ASP A 82 -8.50 -4.99 -9.87
C ASP A 82 -7.74 -3.72 -10.29
N LEU A 83 -7.85 -2.63 -9.51
CA LEU A 83 -7.06 -1.41 -9.69
C LEU A 83 -5.56 -1.71 -9.70
N THR A 84 -5.09 -2.53 -8.77
CA THR A 84 -3.68 -2.91 -8.66
C THR A 84 -3.20 -3.70 -9.87
N ILE A 85 -3.98 -4.66 -10.36
CA ILE A 85 -3.66 -5.45 -11.57
C ILE A 85 -3.63 -4.55 -12.80
N GLU A 86 -4.63 -3.70 -12.98
CA GLU A 86 -4.76 -2.84 -14.16
C GLU A 86 -3.73 -1.71 -14.17
N ALA A 87 -3.32 -1.21 -13.00
CA ALA A 87 -2.22 -0.27 -12.85
C ALA A 87 -0.87 -0.89 -13.24
N GLN A 88 -0.60 -2.14 -12.83
CA GLN A 88 0.60 -2.88 -13.23
C GLN A 88 0.70 -3.03 -14.75
N LYS A 89 -0.42 -3.38 -15.42
CA LYS A 89 -0.48 -3.51 -16.89
C LYS A 89 -0.21 -2.19 -17.62
N ARG A 90 -0.66 -1.06 -17.06
CA ARG A 90 -0.53 0.29 -17.67
C ARG A 90 0.78 0.98 -17.34
N ARG A 91 1.47 0.57 -16.27
CA ARG A 91 2.76 1.12 -15.85
C ARG A 91 3.82 0.01 -15.72
N PRO A 92 4.04 -0.83 -16.75
CA PRO A 92 4.89 -2.01 -16.65
C PRO A 92 6.36 -1.67 -16.38
N HIS A 93 6.80 -0.43 -16.64
CA HIS A 93 8.14 0.05 -16.33
C HIS A 93 8.39 0.28 -14.83
N LEU A 94 7.34 0.32 -14.01
CA LEU A 94 7.47 0.36 -12.54
C LEU A 94 7.57 -1.07 -12.00
N TYR A 95 8.40 -1.24 -10.97
CA TYR A 95 8.48 -2.48 -10.22
C TYR A 95 7.50 -2.42 -9.05
N PHE A 96 6.43 -3.21 -9.11
CA PHE A 96 5.40 -3.22 -8.08
C PHE A 96 5.72 -4.26 -7.01
N MET A 97 5.65 -3.86 -5.76
CA MET A 97 5.98 -4.70 -4.61
C MET A 97 4.85 -4.67 -3.58
N HIS A 98 4.60 -5.82 -2.94
CA HIS A 98 3.74 -5.91 -1.76
C HIS A 98 4.48 -5.37 -0.54
N ALA A 99 4.30 -4.09 -0.26
CA ALA A 99 5.04 -3.40 0.80
C ALA A 99 4.25 -2.23 1.38
N ALA A 100 4.50 -1.92 2.65
CA ALA A 100 4.17 -0.61 3.19
C ALA A 100 5.36 0.34 2.96
N ALA A 101 5.09 1.56 2.48
CA ALA A 101 6.11 2.57 2.25
C ALA A 101 5.90 3.76 3.19
N LEU A 102 6.97 4.16 3.85
CA LEU A 102 6.98 5.30 4.76
C LEU A 102 8.16 6.22 4.45
N MET A 103 8.04 7.48 4.83
CA MET A 103 9.11 8.48 4.80
C MET A 103 9.61 8.74 6.20
N TYR A 104 10.92 8.85 6.37
CA TYR A 104 11.51 9.42 7.57
C TYR A 104 12.61 10.38 7.15
N GLN A 105 12.51 11.63 7.62
CA GLN A 105 13.31 12.75 7.11
C GLN A 105 13.11 12.88 5.59
N ASP A 106 14.17 12.88 4.79
CA ASP A 106 14.12 13.14 3.34
C ASP A 106 14.15 11.85 2.49
N SER A 107 13.94 10.67 3.09
CA SER A 107 14.04 9.39 2.39
C SER A 107 12.96 8.40 2.80
N ALA A 108 12.59 7.54 1.85
CA ALA A 108 11.64 6.47 2.04
C ALA A 108 12.32 5.20 2.54
N PHE A 109 11.55 4.39 3.25
CA PHE A 109 11.89 3.01 3.54
C PHE A 109 10.66 2.12 3.35
N LEU A 110 10.91 0.85 3.02
CA LEU A 110 9.86 -0.12 2.75
C LEU A 110 9.81 -1.18 3.86
N LEU A 111 8.61 -1.59 4.24
CA LEU A 111 8.36 -2.77 5.03
C LEU A 111 7.85 -3.86 4.09
N ILE A 112 8.60 -4.97 3.98
CA ILE A 112 8.24 -6.13 3.16
C ILE A 112 8.09 -7.37 4.04
N GLY A 113 7.48 -8.42 3.53
CA GLY A 113 7.28 -9.66 4.27
C GLY A 113 5.91 -10.27 4.01
N ARG A 114 5.73 -11.50 4.50
CA ARG A 114 4.50 -12.27 4.26
C ARG A 114 3.26 -11.53 4.76
N SER A 115 2.13 -11.74 4.09
CA SER A 115 0.84 -11.26 4.57
C SER A 115 0.60 -11.78 6.00
N GLY A 116 0.21 -10.90 6.91
CA GLY A 116 0.04 -11.23 8.33
C GLY A 116 1.27 -11.05 9.21
N ASN A 117 2.46 -10.73 8.67
CA ASN A 117 3.66 -10.45 9.47
C ASN A 117 3.65 -9.05 10.14
N GLY A 118 2.51 -8.38 10.24
CA GLY A 118 2.40 -7.11 10.95
C GLY A 118 3.00 -5.89 10.24
N LYS A 119 3.12 -5.90 8.90
CA LYS A 119 3.59 -4.72 8.12
C LYS A 119 2.75 -3.48 8.39
N SER A 120 1.43 -3.57 8.19
CA SER A 120 0.49 -2.47 8.41
C SER A 120 0.45 -2.03 9.88
N THR A 121 0.56 -2.98 10.82
CA THR A 121 0.66 -2.68 12.27
C THR A 121 1.96 -1.94 12.61
N THR A 122 3.08 -2.35 12.01
CA THR A 122 4.38 -1.67 12.17
C THR A 122 4.35 -0.29 11.51
N CYS A 123 3.72 -0.16 10.34
CA CYS A 123 3.46 1.10 9.66
C CYS A 123 2.68 2.05 10.57
N TRP A 124 1.54 1.60 11.12
CA TRP A 124 0.75 2.36 12.09
C TRP A 124 1.58 2.86 13.27
N GLY A 125 2.40 1.99 13.87
CA GLY A 125 3.33 2.38 14.92
C GLY A 125 4.31 3.47 14.48
N LEU A 126 4.98 3.29 13.34
CA LEU A 126 5.96 4.26 12.82
C LEU A 126 5.35 5.64 12.53
N LEU A 127 4.11 5.69 12.04
CA LEU A 127 3.38 6.94 11.81
C LEU A 127 3.26 7.76 13.12
N HIS A 128 2.87 7.11 14.22
CA HIS A 128 2.82 7.74 15.55
C HIS A 128 4.17 8.29 16.04
N HIS A 129 5.29 7.86 15.45
CA HIS A 129 6.65 8.31 15.78
C HIS A 129 7.25 9.24 14.71
N GLY A 130 6.40 9.94 13.95
CA GLY A 130 6.81 11.03 13.07
C GLY A 130 7.21 10.61 11.66
N CYS A 131 6.97 9.36 11.27
CA CYS A 131 7.11 8.96 9.88
C CYS A 131 5.96 9.53 9.02
N GLY A 132 6.28 9.85 7.76
CA GLY A 132 5.28 10.17 6.74
C GLY A 132 4.74 8.91 6.07
N TYR A 133 3.47 8.91 5.70
CA TYR A 133 2.81 7.80 5.02
C TYR A 133 2.92 7.94 3.51
N LEU A 134 3.46 6.94 2.81
CA LEU A 134 3.40 6.87 1.34
C LEU A 134 2.37 5.84 0.85
N SER A 135 2.35 4.65 1.45
CA SER A 135 1.42 3.59 1.08
C SER A 135 1.39 2.45 2.09
N ASP A 136 0.33 1.65 2.03
CA ASP A 136 0.25 0.30 2.57
C ASP A 136 -0.10 -0.65 1.41
N GLU A 137 0.20 -1.94 1.54
CA GLU A 137 -0.04 -3.01 0.55
C GLU A 137 0.64 -2.87 -0.85
N LEU A 138 0.90 -1.67 -1.37
CA LEU A 138 1.44 -1.44 -2.72
C LEU A 138 2.56 -0.40 -2.72
N ALA A 139 3.74 -0.77 -3.21
CA ALA A 139 4.85 0.15 -3.45
C ALA A 139 5.33 0.03 -4.91
N PRO A 140 4.89 0.93 -5.82
CA PRO A 140 5.43 1.03 -7.16
C PRO A 140 6.79 1.74 -7.14
N ILE A 141 7.81 1.12 -7.69
CA ILE A 141 9.20 1.63 -7.66
C ILE A 141 9.64 1.99 -9.07
N ASP A 142 10.14 3.21 -9.22
CA ASP A 142 10.90 3.62 -10.40
C ASP A 142 12.33 3.06 -10.30
N LEU A 143 12.70 2.18 -11.23
CA LEU A 143 13.99 1.49 -11.24
C LEU A 143 15.16 2.36 -11.71
N GLN A 144 14.92 3.54 -12.31
CA GLN A 144 15.98 4.44 -12.75
C GLN A 144 16.49 5.31 -11.61
N GLN A 145 15.59 5.75 -10.73
CA GLN A 145 15.92 6.66 -9.63
C GLN A 145 15.77 6.00 -8.24
N TYR A 146 15.35 4.74 -8.19
CA TYR A 146 15.04 4.00 -6.95
C TYR A 146 14.09 4.78 -6.04
N ARG A 147 13.08 5.42 -6.66
CA ARG A 147 12.04 6.18 -5.95
C ARG A 147 10.76 5.37 -5.89
N VAL A 148 10.17 5.31 -4.70
CA VAL A 148 8.82 4.79 -4.54
C VAL A 148 7.80 5.87 -4.90
N GLN A 149 6.82 5.50 -5.72
CA GLN A 149 5.67 6.34 -6.04
C GLN A 149 4.68 6.32 -4.86
N PRO A 150 4.11 7.46 -4.47
CA PRO A 150 3.11 7.51 -3.41
C PRO A 150 1.84 6.76 -3.85
N TYR A 151 1.28 5.97 -2.94
CA TYR A 151 0.00 5.29 -3.08
C TYR A 151 -0.77 5.33 -1.75
N PRO A 152 -1.17 6.53 -1.27
CA PRO A 152 -1.77 6.67 0.04
C PRO A 152 -3.26 6.29 0.03
N HIS A 153 -3.57 5.00 -0.07
CA HIS A 153 -4.91 4.50 0.25
C HIS A 153 -5.13 4.44 1.78
N ALA A 154 -6.32 4.09 2.24
CA ALA A 154 -6.54 3.85 3.67
C ALA A 154 -5.60 2.74 4.18
N LEU A 155 -5.03 2.94 5.37
CA LEU A 155 -4.17 1.93 6.00
C LEU A 155 -5.03 0.76 6.49
N CYS A 156 -4.65 -0.47 6.12
CA CYS A 156 -5.45 -1.67 6.32
C CYS A 156 -4.89 -2.54 7.46
N LEU A 157 -5.59 -2.60 8.59
CA LEU A 157 -5.22 -3.45 9.73
C LEU A 157 -6.11 -4.68 9.80
N LYS A 158 -5.56 -5.82 10.25
CA LYS A 158 -6.32 -7.07 10.48
C LYS A 158 -6.82 -7.22 11.92
N SER A 159 -6.34 -6.37 12.82
CA SER A 159 -6.69 -6.38 14.24
C SER A 159 -6.46 -5.00 14.82
N GLU A 160 -7.13 -4.69 15.93
CA GLU A 160 -6.84 -3.45 16.64
C GLU A 160 -5.42 -3.49 17.22
N PRO A 161 -4.64 -2.42 17.04
CA PRO A 161 -3.34 -2.26 17.66
C PRO A 161 -3.49 -2.12 19.19
N LEU A 162 -2.48 -2.59 19.93
CA LEU A 162 -2.44 -2.47 21.38
C LEU A 162 -2.14 -1.02 21.82
N PRO A 163 -2.58 -0.60 23.03
CA PRO A 163 -2.17 0.69 23.60
C PRO A 163 -0.65 0.89 23.60
N PRO A 164 -0.15 2.12 23.40
CA PRO A 164 -0.89 3.39 23.32
C PRO A 164 -1.47 3.73 21.94
N TYR A 165 -1.39 2.83 20.96
CA TYR A 165 -1.67 3.09 19.54
C TYR A 165 -3.15 3.02 19.16
N ALA A 166 -4.04 3.62 19.95
CA ALA A 166 -5.49 3.51 19.76
C ALA A 166 -5.94 4.03 18.39
N LEU A 167 -6.92 3.34 17.78
CA LEU A 167 -7.53 3.76 16.54
C LEU A 167 -8.48 4.94 16.73
N PRO A 168 -8.63 5.81 15.70
CA PRO A 168 -9.63 6.86 15.71
C PRO A 168 -11.06 6.28 15.69
N ARG A 169 -12.06 7.11 16.01
CA ARG A 169 -13.47 6.65 16.12
C ARG A 169 -14.06 6.27 14.76
N ASP A 170 -13.71 7.01 13.73
CA ASP A 170 -14.32 6.92 12.40
C ASP A 170 -13.55 5.97 11.46
N VAL A 171 -12.96 4.91 12.03
CA VAL A 171 -12.38 3.80 11.26
C VAL A 171 -13.49 3.01 10.61
N LEU A 172 -13.32 2.74 9.32
CA LEU A 172 -14.20 1.86 8.58
C LEU A 172 -13.89 0.41 8.97
N ARG A 173 -14.91 -0.33 9.43
CA ARG A 173 -14.77 -1.71 9.91
C ARG A 173 -15.49 -2.65 8.97
N THR A 174 -14.73 -3.47 8.26
CA THR A 174 -15.23 -4.47 7.31
C THR A 174 -14.62 -5.81 7.69
N HIS A 175 -15.37 -6.78 8.20
CA HIS A 175 -14.75 -8.03 8.63
C HIS A 175 -13.97 -8.70 7.48
N PRO A 176 -12.67 -9.04 7.60
CA PRO A 176 -11.83 -9.03 8.82
C PRO A 176 -10.87 -7.82 8.99
N THR A 177 -10.98 -6.79 8.15
CA THR A 177 -10.10 -5.62 8.09
C THR A 177 -10.66 -4.34 8.74
N LEU A 178 -9.76 -3.47 9.15
CA LEU A 178 -10.00 -2.13 9.66
C LEU A 178 -9.29 -1.16 8.72
N HIS A 179 -10.03 -0.23 8.12
CA HIS A 179 -9.51 0.72 7.16
C HIS A 179 -9.46 2.09 7.82
N VAL A 180 -8.26 2.61 8.04
CA VAL A 180 -8.04 3.94 8.61
C VAL A 180 -7.87 4.93 7.45
N PRO A 181 -8.83 5.85 7.23
CA PRO A 181 -8.70 6.85 6.19
C PRO A 181 -7.46 7.71 6.42
N VAL A 182 -6.85 8.15 5.33
CA VAL A 182 -5.59 8.91 5.33
C VAL A 182 -5.63 10.20 6.15
N GLU A 183 -6.80 10.86 6.23
CA GLU A 183 -7.02 12.06 7.03
C GLU A 183 -6.96 11.79 8.54
N GLN A 184 -7.11 10.52 8.94
CA GLN A 184 -7.09 10.09 10.33
C GLN A 184 -5.76 9.42 10.71
N LEU A 185 -4.80 9.34 9.79
CA LEU A 185 -3.47 8.78 10.08
C LEU A 185 -2.68 9.71 11.00
N PRO A 186 -1.95 9.16 11.97
CA PRO A 186 -1.09 9.93 12.86
C PRO A 186 0.20 10.27 12.10
N GLY A 187 0.22 11.30 11.26
CA GLY A 187 1.42 11.67 10.49
C GLY A 187 1.07 12.43 9.22
N SER A 188 2.09 12.86 8.48
CA SER A 188 1.88 13.52 7.19
C SER A 188 1.70 12.49 6.07
N VAL A 189 0.78 12.73 5.15
CA VAL A 189 0.69 11.97 3.89
C VAL A 189 1.69 12.55 2.89
N VAL A 190 2.48 11.68 2.26
CA VAL A 190 3.52 12.05 1.30
C VAL A 190 2.97 11.83 -0.11
N HIS A 191 2.96 12.89 -0.91
CA HIS A 191 2.39 12.90 -2.26
C HIS A 191 3.43 12.99 -3.38
N THR A 192 4.72 12.89 -3.05
CA THR A 192 5.81 13.00 -4.01
C THR A 192 6.66 11.72 -4.06
N PRO A 193 7.16 11.31 -5.24
CA PRO A 193 8.06 10.18 -5.35
C PRO A 193 9.34 10.39 -4.52
N THR A 194 9.64 9.45 -3.64
CA THR A 194 10.68 9.61 -2.61
C THR A 194 11.75 8.53 -2.75
N PRO A 195 13.06 8.88 -2.69
CA PRO A 195 14.13 7.90 -2.86
C PRO A 195 14.13 6.88 -1.72
N ILE A 196 14.26 5.61 -2.05
CA ILE A 196 14.30 4.52 -1.09
C ILE A 196 15.73 4.41 -0.55
N ARG A 197 15.89 4.47 0.76
CA ARG A 197 17.19 4.21 1.41
C ARG A 197 17.30 2.85 2.07
N ALA A 198 16.18 2.32 2.55
CA ALA A 198 16.16 1.11 3.35
C ALA A 198 14.95 0.21 3.08
N ILE A 199 15.13 -1.10 3.23
CA ILE A 199 14.08 -2.10 3.14
C ILE A 199 14.17 -3.02 4.36
N PHE A 200 13.07 -3.15 5.09
CA PHE A 200 12.98 -4.01 6.27
C PHE A 200 12.08 -5.21 5.95
N HIS A 201 12.64 -6.41 6.01
CA HIS A 201 11.88 -7.64 5.95
C HIS A 201 11.33 -7.99 7.33
N VAL A 202 10.04 -7.76 7.52
CA VAL A 202 9.31 -7.91 8.78
C VAL A 202 8.92 -9.37 9.00
N GLN A 203 9.27 -9.88 10.18
CA GLN A 203 8.88 -11.20 10.67
C GLN A 203 8.24 -11.04 12.04
N HIS A 204 7.00 -11.51 12.17
CA HIS A 204 6.29 -11.51 13.44
C HIS A 204 6.31 -12.91 14.05
N LEU A 205 6.92 -13.06 15.23
CA LEU A 205 6.97 -14.32 15.99
C LEU A 205 6.23 -14.24 17.33
N GLY A 206 5.50 -13.14 17.59
CA GLY A 206 4.81 -12.86 18.86
C GLY A 206 5.34 -11.60 19.55
N VAL A 207 4.87 -11.33 20.77
CA VAL A 207 5.24 -10.12 21.54
C VAL A 207 6.19 -10.40 22.72
N ASP A 208 6.49 -11.67 23.00
CA ASP A 208 7.19 -12.10 24.22
C ASP A 208 8.72 -11.97 24.16
N HIS A 209 9.24 -11.27 23.16
CA HIS A 209 10.67 -11.18 22.89
C HIS A 209 11.06 -9.77 22.46
N ALA A 210 12.29 -9.39 22.78
CA ALA A 210 12.87 -8.15 22.29
C ALA A 210 13.03 -8.22 20.76
N PRO A 211 12.78 -7.11 20.04
CA PRO A 211 12.98 -7.09 18.61
C PRO A 211 14.45 -7.32 18.27
N THR A 212 14.70 -8.07 17.21
CA THR A 212 16.04 -8.25 16.66
C THR A 212 16.09 -7.64 15.27
N LEU A 213 17.17 -6.91 14.98
CA LEU A 213 17.37 -6.25 13.71
C LEU A 213 18.79 -6.52 13.23
N THR A 214 18.91 -7.08 12.03
CA THR A 214 20.20 -7.45 11.44
C THR A 214 20.25 -7.01 9.99
N ALA A 215 21.35 -6.37 9.58
CA ALA A 215 21.63 -6.13 8.17
C ALA A 215 21.76 -7.45 7.41
N ILE A 216 21.29 -7.48 6.16
CA ILE A 216 21.36 -8.66 5.29
C ILE A 216 22.11 -8.33 4.00
N SER A 217 22.65 -9.37 3.36
CA SER A 217 23.38 -9.21 2.10
C SER A 217 22.47 -8.78 0.96
N ALA A 218 23.01 -8.12 -0.06
CA ALA A 218 22.24 -7.75 -1.26
C ALA A 218 21.63 -8.98 -1.98
N ALA A 219 22.30 -10.13 -1.94
CA ALA A 219 21.78 -11.38 -2.53
C ALA A 219 20.53 -11.86 -1.78
N GLU A 220 20.60 -11.90 -0.45
CA GLU A 220 19.47 -12.27 0.39
C GLU A 220 18.31 -11.27 0.26
N ALA A 221 18.62 -9.98 0.29
CA ALA A 221 17.64 -8.92 0.08
C ALA A 221 16.96 -9.01 -1.28
N GLY A 222 17.71 -9.25 -2.36
CA GLY A 222 17.17 -9.43 -3.70
C GLY A 222 16.16 -10.58 -3.78
N MET A 223 16.44 -11.71 -3.12
CA MET A 223 15.48 -12.83 -3.06
C MET A 223 14.21 -12.48 -2.28
N LEU A 224 14.34 -11.75 -1.17
CA LEU A 224 13.17 -11.31 -0.38
C LEU A 224 12.35 -10.27 -1.13
N ILE A 225 12.99 -9.34 -1.84
CA ILE A 225 12.34 -8.36 -2.71
C ILE A 225 11.59 -9.08 -3.83
N TYR A 226 12.25 -9.99 -4.54
CA TYR A 226 11.64 -10.79 -5.61
C TYR A 226 10.42 -11.58 -5.12
N ALA A 227 10.50 -12.18 -3.93
CA ALA A 227 9.39 -12.92 -3.34
C ALA A 227 8.16 -12.05 -2.98
N ASN A 228 8.32 -10.73 -2.90
CA ASN A 228 7.23 -9.77 -2.68
C ASN A 228 6.88 -8.97 -3.96
N ALA A 229 7.43 -9.34 -5.12
CA ALA A 229 7.12 -8.70 -6.39
C ALA A 229 5.70 -9.06 -6.86
N LEU A 230 4.98 -8.07 -7.39
CA LEU A 230 3.61 -8.24 -7.90
C LEU A 230 3.57 -8.37 -9.43
N ASN A 231 4.53 -7.76 -10.14
CA ASN A 231 4.64 -7.83 -11.60
C ASN A 231 5.98 -8.39 -12.14
N PRO A 232 6.59 -9.44 -11.56
CA PRO A 232 7.91 -9.92 -11.96
C PRO A 232 8.00 -10.20 -13.48
N LEU A 233 6.98 -10.84 -14.05
CA LEU A 233 6.91 -11.19 -15.47
C LEU A 233 6.79 -10.00 -16.44
N SER A 234 6.60 -8.77 -15.92
CA SER A 234 6.60 -7.56 -16.74
C SER A 234 8.02 -7.03 -17.02
N HIS A 235 9.04 -7.62 -16.39
CA HIS A 235 10.43 -7.17 -16.44
C HIS A 235 11.35 -8.20 -17.10
N ALA A 236 12.52 -7.75 -17.57
CA ALA A 236 13.56 -8.64 -18.06
C ALA A 236 14.02 -9.64 -16.98
N GLN A 237 14.43 -10.85 -17.40
CA GLN A 237 14.82 -11.95 -16.51
C GLN A 237 13.77 -12.21 -15.41
N ASP A 238 12.50 -12.14 -15.78
CA ASP A 238 11.35 -12.28 -14.90
C ASP A 238 11.39 -11.37 -13.67
N GLY A 239 12.11 -10.25 -13.71
CA GLY A 239 12.19 -9.27 -12.62
C GLY A 239 13.20 -9.58 -11.51
N LEU A 240 14.02 -10.63 -11.66
CA LEU A 240 15.08 -10.94 -10.70
C LEU A 240 16.19 -9.89 -10.71
N ASP A 241 16.60 -9.43 -11.89
CA ASP A 241 17.64 -8.40 -12.03
C ASP A 241 17.21 -7.09 -11.35
N ALA A 242 15.96 -6.67 -11.57
CA ALA A 242 15.39 -5.50 -10.92
C ALA A 242 15.40 -5.63 -9.38
N ALA A 243 15.07 -6.82 -8.85
CA ALA A 243 15.11 -7.08 -7.42
C ALA A 243 16.54 -6.97 -6.85
N LEU A 244 17.52 -7.54 -7.55
CA LEU A 244 18.94 -7.47 -7.18
C LEU A 244 19.47 -6.04 -7.27
N ASP A 245 19.05 -5.27 -8.26
CA ASP A 245 19.47 -3.88 -8.42
C ASP A 245 18.90 -2.99 -7.33
N ILE A 246 17.62 -3.16 -6.95
CA ILE A 246 17.06 -2.48 -5.77
C ILE A 246 17.87 -2.86 -4.52
N ALA A 247 18.16 -4.14 -4.31
CA ALA A 247 18.91 -4.64 -3.16
C ALA A 247 20.34 -4.10 -3.07
N ARG A 248 20.98 -3.77 -4.21
CA ARG A 248 22.31 -3.16 -4.26
C ARG A 248 22.30 -1.68 -3.90
N HIS A 249 21.21 -0.98 -4.18
CA HIS A 249 21.08 0.47 -3.95
C HIS A 249 20.40 0.82 -2.62
N CYS A 250 19.64 -0.11 -2.04
CA CYS A 250 18.91 0.08 -0.78
C CYS A 250 19.47 -0.81 0.33
N GLN A 251 19.81 -0.22 1.48
CA GLN A 251 20.24 -1.00 2.64
C GLN A 251 19.10 -1.90 3.11
N SER A 252 19.39 -3.16 3.38
CA SER A 252 18.36 -4.13 3.68
C SER A 252 18.59 -4.79 5.03
N TYR A 253 17.49 -4.98 5.77
CA TYR A 253 17.50 -5.52 7.11
C TYR A 253 16.44 -6.60 7.26
N ARG A 254 16.72 -7.59 8.08
CA ARG A 254 15.69 -8.44 8.69
C ARG A 254 15.33 -7.85 10.04
N ILE A 255 14.03 -7.74 10.31
CA ILE A 255 13.52 -7.43 11.63
C ILE A 255 12.58 -8.51 12.11
N THR A 256 12.89 -9.11 13.25
CA THR A 256 11.92 -9.88 14.02
C THR A 256 11.28 -8.94 15.02
N THR A 257 9.96 -8.75 14.93
CA THR A 257 9.25 -7.78 15.75
C THR A 257 9.02 -8.29 17.16
N GLY A 258 9.14 -7.41 18.15
CA GLY A 258 8.71 -7.63 19.54
C GLY A 258 7.43 -6.85 19.83
N THR A 259 7.41 -6.10 20.94
CA THR A 259 6.38 -5.07 21.15
C THR A 259 6.46 -3.99 20.06
N LEU A 260 5.32 -3.39 19.72
CA LEU A 260 5.26 -2.39 18.66
C LEU A 260 6.21 -1.20 18.93
N ASP A 261 6.21 -0.67 20.16
CA ASP A 261 7.13 0.40 20.59
C ASP A 261 8.60 0.03 20.37
N ALA A 262 9.01 -1.17 20.82
CA ALA A 262 10.40 -1.59 20.71
C ALA A 262 10.81 -1.82 19.26
N SER A 263 9.92 -2.37 18.43
CA SER A 263 10.16 -2.57 17.00
C SER A 263 10.29 -1.26 16.25
N VAL A 264 9.43 -0.28 16.55
CA VAL A 264 9.53 1.08 16.01
C VAL A 264 10.86 1.72 16.39
N ALA A 265 11.25 1.64 17.67
CA ALA A 265 12.52 2.19 18.15
C ALA A 265 13.74 1.54 17.45
N ALA A 266 13.71 0.23 17.22
CA ALA A 266 14.78 -0.48 16.52
C ALA A 266 14.92 -0.01 15.05
N ILE A 267 13.79 0.14 14.33
CA ILE A 267 13.78 0.64 12.96
C ILE A 267 14.31 2.08 12.91
N LEU A 268 13.77 2.96 13.75
CA LEU A 268 14.17 4.37 13.79
C LEU A 268 15.63 4.55 14.21
N GLY A 269 16.16 3.70 15.09
CA GLY A 269 17.56 3.72 15.49
C GLY A 269 18.50 3.54 14.31
N VAL A 270 18.22 2.57 13.43
CA VAL A 270 19.00 2.35 12.19
C VAL A 270 18.83 3.50 11.21
N LEU A 271 17.61 4.03 11.11
CA LEU A 271 17.28 5.14 10.22
C LEU A 271 17.87 6.50 10.68
N ASN A 272 18.43 6.62 11.88
CA ASN A 272 19.12 7.83 12.32
C ASN A 272 20.63 7.82 12.03
N HIS A 273 21.15 6.70 11.50
CA HIS A 273 22.55 6.51 11.14
C HIS A 273 22.71 6.35 9.62
#